data_AF-A0A8T2LRI6-F1
#
_entry.id   AF-A0A8T2LRI6-F1
#
_cell.length_a   1.000
_cell.length_b   1.000
_cell.length_c   1.000
_cell.angle_alpha   90.00
_cell.angle_beta   90.00
_cell.angle_gamma   90.00
#
_symmetry.space_group_name_H-M   'P 1'
#
loop_
_entity.id
_entity.type
_entity.pdbx_description
1 polymer ?
#
loop_
_entity_poly.entity_id
_entity_poly.type
_entity_poly.pdbx_seq_one_letter_code
_entity_poly.pdbx_strand_id
1 'polypeptide(L)'
;MRTCCLKMLPISVFLQSVMASSSNFVQLSEDQIQCSICLDVFTEPVSTPCGHNFCRACLTTFWDSSSTCQCPLCKKEFPKRPELCVNTFISGLILQFKESLQIRSRSPVMEYSAEHVILPCDVCIDPKKEAFKSCLDCGMSFCEAHLEPHKTAAKLQKHKLINPVTNLDNYICQKHERAVELYCKDDQTCVCLFCTETDHKGHNTVLIEEESRERKALIKETQTRIQQMIPERMQKIEDFKHSADLKKQIADKEKADSTKVLRALIHTIEGRQTRLLDEIEEKQKAEERQAKGLIKALENEIRKLQSKDADLEELSHTEDNLCFVINLPSVILSILPHTNDWTDINIKTEESRESLRRNLLQLQELVNKELEKIPEISLDTQKAEIQQLLETRLVEGDTWYLVDSHWFTQWKKYVGFESQDIEHKGDRDFYPGPVDNSGLLKDTDSHAIKDNLVIEQHYVLLPTEGWLKLISWYGLAEGQKPVARYVVLHGFINKVCKVVVYPRWWNPCITQ
;
A
#
# COMPACT_ATOMS: atom_id res chain seq x y z
N MET A 1 8.40 26.03 31.90
CA MET A 1 7.74 24.73 31.64
C MET A 1 6.22 24.94 31.57
N ARG A 2 5.66 25.13 30.37
CA ARG A 2 4.27 24.82 30.04
C ARG A 2 4.24 24.37 28.58
N THR A 3 3.74 23.16 28.37
CA THR A 3 3.82 22.35 27.16
C THR A 3 2.84 22.81 26.10
N CYS A 4 3.36 22.94 24.88
CA CYS A 4 2.62 23.24 23.66
C CYS A 4 1.81 22.00 23.23
N CYS A 5 0.49 22.04 23.37
CA CYS A 5 -0.41 21.08 22.73
C CYS A 5 -0.88 21.66 21.39
N LEU A 6 -0.23 21.22 20.30
CA LEU A 6 -0.77 21.32 18.95
C LEU A 6 -2.10 20.56 18.89
N LYS A 7 -3.21 21.30 18.95
CA LYS A 7 -4.52 20.78 18.54
C LYS A 7 -4.49 20.56 17.03
N MET A 8 -4.42 19.30 16.62
CA MET A 8 -4.73 18.85 15.27
C MET A 8 -6.15 19.35 14.93
N LEU A 9 -6.25 20.31 14.01
CA LEU A 9 -7.52 20.69 13.39
C LEU A 9 -8.00 19.50 12.54
N PRO A 10 -9.25 19.05 12.67
CA PRO A 10 -9.77 17.94 11.88
C PRO A 10 -9.93 18.35 10.41
N ILE A 11 -9.66 17.38 9.53
CA ILE A 11 -9.75 17.39 8.06
C ILE A 11 -11.13 17.84 7.51
N SER A 12 -12.12 18.11 8.38
CA SER A 12 -13.50 18.45 8.03
C SER A 12 -13.67 19.81 7.34
N VAL A 13 -12.73 20.74 7.47
CA VAL A 13 -12.82 22.08 6.84
C VAL A 13 -12.47 22.03 5.34
N PHE A 14 -11.76 20.99 4.88
CA PHE A 14 -11.29 20.91 3.50
C PHE A 14 -12.33 20.34 2.51
N LEU A 15 -13.33 19.60 3.01
CA LEU A 15 -14.37 19.00 2.17
C LEU A 15 -15.48 19.99 1.76
N GLN A 16 -15.64 21.12 2.45
CA GLN A 16 -16.67 22.11 2.11
C GLN A 16 -16.34 22.94 0.86
N SER A 17 -15.06 23.08 0.46
CA SER A 17 -14.69 23.88 -0.71
C SER A 17 -14.56 23.07 -2.01
N VAL A 18 -14.49 21.74 -1.94
CA VAL A 18 -14.26 20.87 -3.12
C VAL A 18 -15.58 20.43 -3.78
N MET A 19 -16.73 20.58 -3.11
CA MET A 19 -18.04 20.23 -3.68
C MET A 19 -18.76 21.38 -4.39
N ALA A 20 -18.20 22.60 -4.39
CA ALA A 20 -18.84 23.77 -5.00
C ALA A 20 -18.55 23.96 -6.50
N SER A 21 -17.73 23.09 -7.13
CA SER A 21 -17.34 23.19 -8.55
C SER A 21 -17.59 21.91 -9.35
N SER A 22 -18.49 21.04 -8.91
CA SER A 22 -18.93 19.89 -9.70
C SER A 22 -20.43 19.70 -9.55
N SER A 23 -21.16 19.93 -10.63
CA SER A 23 -22.57 19.56 -10.78
C SER A 23 -22.72 18.04 -10.82
N ASN A 24 -22.41 17.36 -9.71
CA ASN A 24 -22.72 15.97 -9.45
C ASN A 24 -23.37 15.91 -8.06
N PHE A 25 -24.70 16.05 -8.05
CA PHE A 25 -25.54 15.88 -6.87
C PHE A 25 -25.40 14.42 -6.41
N VAL A 26 -24.51 14.12 -5.46
CA VAL A 26 -24.53 12.82 -4.77
C VAL A 26 -25.79 12.83 -3.92
N GLN A 27 -26.86 12.25 -4.44
CA GLN A 27 -28.14 12.15 -3.76
C GLN A 27 -27.98 11.14 -2.60
N LEU A 28 -27.64 11.65 -1.41
CA LEU A 28 -27.66 10.87 -0.18
C LEU A 28 -29.07 10.32 0.03
N SER A 29 -29.20 9.01 0.25
CA SER A 29 -30.48 8.39 0.62
C SER A 29 -30.71 8.48 2.13
N GLU A 30 -31.96 8.54 2.54
CA GLU A 30 -32.36 8.64 3.96
C GLU A 30 -31.76 7.50 4.81
N ASP A 31 -31.69 6.30 4.25
CA ASP A 31 -31.11 5.10 4.87
C ASP A 31 -29.63 5.26 5.28
N GLN A 32 -28.88 6.15 4.62
CA GLN A 32 -27.44 6.36 4.90
C GLN A 32 -27.18 7.25 6.11
N ILE A 33 -28.20 7.94 6.62
CA ILE A 33 -28.10 8.92 7.72
C ILE A 33 -29.10 8.63 8.86
N GLN A 34 -29.60 7.40 8.92
CA GLN A 34 -30.60 6.97 9.88
C GLN A 34 -29.96 6.29 11.09
N CYS A 35 -30.47 6.63 12.27
CA CYS A 35 -30.13 5.96 13.52
C CYS A 35 -30.83 4.61 13.60
N SER A 36 -30.08 3.54 13.78
CA SER A 36 -30.62 2.17 13.91
C SER A 36 -31.36 1.89 15.22
N ILE A 37 -31.36 2.83 16.19
CA ILE A 37 -32.14 2.71 17.43
C ILE A 37 -33.51 3.36 17.27
N CYS A 38 -33.56 4.65 16.93
CA CYS A 38 -34.83 5.37 16.79
C CYS A 38 -35.43 5.29 15.39
N LEU A 39 -34.69 4.73 14.42
CA LEU A 39 -35.08 4.63 13.01
C LEU A 39 -35.45 5.99 12.41
N ASP A 40 -34.74 7.04 12.82
CA ASP A 40 -34.93 8.41 12.34
C ASP A 40 -33.56 9.01 11.97
N VAL A 41 -33.54 10.07 11.18
CA VAL A 41 -32.33 10.82 10.81
C VAL A 41 -31.60 11.23 12.08
N PHE A 42 -30.27 11.09 12.11
CA PHE A 42 -29.53 11.32 13.34
C PHE A 42 -29.77 12.73 13.92
N THR A 43 -30.01 12.79 15.23
CA THR A 43 -30.01 14.02 16.02
C THR A 43 -28.80 13.98 16.94
N GLU A 44 -27.90 14.96 16.78
CA GLU A 44 -26.59 14.99 17.44
C GLU A 44 -25.85 13.65 17.27
N PRO A 45 -25.46 13.27 16.03
CA PRO A 45 -24.84 11.98 15.74
C PRO A 45 -23.55 11.80 16.54
N VAL A 46 -23.35 10.62 17.10
CA VAL A 46 -22.12 10.23 17.81
C VAL A 46 -21.60 8.92 17.22
N SER A 47 -20.28 8.76 17.22
CA SER A 47 -19.62 7.56 16.68
C SER A 47 -19.04 6.72 17.82
N THR A 48 -19.30 5.41 17.77
CA THR A 48 -18.65 4.44 18.65
C THR A 48 -17.23 4.12 18.15
N PRO A 49 -16.32 3.59 19.01
CA PRO A 49 -14.98 3.17 18.58
C PRO A 49 -14.95 2.09 17.47
N CYS A 50 -16.07 1.39 17.25
CA CYS A 50 -16.22 0.44 16.15
C CYS A 50 -16.66 1.07 14.82
N GLY A 51 -16.87 2.39 14.77
CA GLY A 51 -17.23 3.15 13.56
C GLY A 51 -18.73 3.31 13.30
N HIS A 52 -19.60 2.67 14.09
CA HIS A 52 -21.06 2.82 13.96
C HIS A 52 -21.57 4.11 14.62
N ASN A 53 -22.62 4.69 14.03
CA ASN A 53 -23.17 5.99 14.39
C ASN A 53 -24.60 5.89 14.93
N PHE A 54 -24.94 6.75 15.90
CA PHE A 54 -26.23 6.78 16.58
C PHE A 54 -26.56 8.21 17.01
N CYS A 55 -27.81 8.53 17.33
CA CYS A 55 -28.13 9.77 18.05
C CYS A 55 -27.51 9.74 19.45
N ARG A 56 -26.97 10.86 19.94
CA ARG A 56 -26.37 10.93 21.30
C ARG A 56 -27.33 10.41 22.37
N ALA A 57 -28.58 10.86 22.34
CA ALA A 57 -29.61 10.43 23.28
C ALA A 57 -29.88 8.92 23.20
N CYS A 58 -30.02 8.38 21.99
CA CYS A 58 -30.32 6.95 21.78
C CYS A 58 -29.21 6.05 22.35
N LEU A 59 -27.94 6.36 22.05
CA LEU A 59 -26.82 5.56 22.54
C LEU A 59 -26.61 5.71 24.05
N THR A 60 -26.85 6.92 24.60
CA THR A 60 -26.78 7.18 26.04
C THR A 60 -27.81 6.34 26.79
N THR A 61 -29.09 6.39 26.38
CA THR A 61 -30.17 5.61 26.98
C THR A 61 -29.92 4.10 26.87
N PHE A 62 -29.38 3.62 25.75
CA PHE A 62 -29.03 2.22 25.58
C PHE A 62 -27.93 1.77 26.56
N TRP A 63 -26.89 2.59 26.78
CA TRP A 63 -25.85 2.29 27.75
C TRP A 63 -26.30 2.45 29.20
N ASP A 64 -27.24 3.35 29.49
CA ASP A 64 -27.77 3.55 30.84
C ASP A 64 -28.70 2.40 31.28
N SER A 65 -29.28 1.67 30.32
CA SER A 65 -30.16 0.51 30.56
C SER A 65 -29.42 -0.85 30.48
N SER A 66 -28.12 -0.84 30.17
CA SER A 66 -27.31 -2.06 29.99
C SER A 66 -26.21 -2.14 31.06
N SER A 67 -25.92 -3.35 31.55
CA SER A 67 -24.79 -3.59 32.46
C SER A 67 -23.42 -3.54 31.76
N THR A 68 -23.39 -3.60 30.42
CA THR A 68 -22.17 -3.55 29.61
C THR A 68 -22.26 -2.46 28.54
N CYS A 69 -21.14 -1.78 28.30
CA CYS A 69 -21.02 -0.78 27.23
C CYS A 69 -20.72 -1.48 25.90
N GLN A 70 -21.76 -1.81 25.14
CA GLN A 70 -21.63 -2.47 23.84
C GLN A 70 -22.22 -1.63 22.69
N CYS A 71 -21.76 -1.87 21.47
CA CYS A 71 -22.37 -1.29 20.28
C CYS A 71 -23.75 -1.91 20.00
N PRO A 72 -24.83 -1.12 19.88
CA PRO A 72 -26.17 -1.63 19.58
C PRO A 72 -26.25 -2.41 18.25
N LEU A 73 -25.43 -2.04 17.26
CA LEU A 73 -25.42 -2.64 15.91
C LEU A 73 -24.58 -3.92 15.83
N CYS A 74 -23.26 -3.82 16.05
CA CYS A 74 -22.35 -4.96 15.86
C CYS A 74 -22.05 -5.74 17.14
N LYS A 75 -22.64 -5.34 18.28
CA LYS A 75 -22.46 -5.98 19.60
C LYS A 75 -21.04 -6.01 20.15
N LYS A 76 -20.11 -5.23 19.56
CA LYS A 76 -18.74 -5.10 20.09
C LYS A 76 -18.79 -4.44 21.48
N GLU A 77 -18.21 -5.11 22.47
CA GLU A 77 -18.07 -4.60 23.83
C GLU A 77 -16.89 -3.63 23.97
N PHE A 78 -17.05 -2.63 24.82
CA PHE A 78 -16.04 -1.63 25.16
C PHE A 78 -15.64 -1.79 26.64
N PRO A 79 -14.34 -1.98 26.95
CA PRO A 79 -13.89 -2.20 28.33
C PRO A 79 -14.21 -1.05 29.30
N LYS A 80 -14.31 0.17 28.76
CA LYS A 80 -14.71 1.38 29.48
C LYS A 80 -15.69 2.16 28.60
N ARG A 81 -16.69 2.78 29.22
CA ARG A 81 -17.66 3.64 28.53
C ARG A 81 -16.93 4.75 27.75
N PRO A 82 -17.00 4.77 26.41
CA PRO A 82 -16.40 5.83 25.62
C PRO A 82 -17.09 7.18 25.87
N GLU A 83 -16.32 8.25 25.80
CA GLU A 83 -16.88 9.62 25.79
C GLU A 83 -17.57 9.88 24.45
N LEU A 84 -18.80 10.42 24.50
CA LEU A 84 -19.61 10.68 23.33
C LEU A 84 -19.46 12.12 22.86
N CYS A 85 -18.66 12.33 21.83
CA CYS A 85 -18.55 13.60 21.13
C CYS A 85 -19.44 13.60 19.88
N VAL A 86 -20.14 14.71 19.64
CA VAL A 86 -20.94 14.89 18.43
C VAL A 86 -20.02 14.87 17.21
N ASN A 87 -20.33 14.00 16.25
CA ASN A 87 -19.63 13.89 14.99
C ASN A 87 -20.06 15.05 14.07
N THR A 88 -19.26 16.11 14.06
CA THR A 88 -19.53 17.33 13.28
C THR A 88 -19.57 17.08 11.77
N PHE A 89 -18.87 16.06 11.26
CA PHE A 89 -18.92 15.67 9.85
C PHE A 89 -20.30 15.09 9.48
N ILE A 90 -20.81 14.13 10.26
CA ILE A 90 -22.13 13.54 10.01
C ILE A 90 -23.23 14.58 10.22
N SER A 91 -23.09 15.47 11.23
CA SER A 91 -23.99 16.61 11.39
C SER A 91 -24.03 17.50 10.14
N GLY A 92 -22.88 17.76 9.51
CA GLY A 92 -22.79 18.49 8.25
C GLY A 92 -23.50 17.78 7.09
N LEU A 93 -23.36 16.45 6.97
CA LEU A 93 -24.06 15.66 5.96
C LEU A 93 -25.59 15.69 6.15
N ILE A 94 -26.07 15.65 7.39
CA ILE A 94 -27.50 15.73 7.70
C ILE A 94 -28.06 17.10 7.36
N LEU A 95 -27.31 18.18 7.61
CA LEU A 95 -27.69 19.54 7.22
C LEU A 95 -27.81 19.64 5.70
N GLN A 96 -26.80 19.16 4.95
CA GLN A 96 -26.86 19.11 3.49
C GLN A 96 -28.03 18.27 2.97
N PHE A 97 -28.33 17.13 3.60
CA PHE A 97 -29.50 16.32 3.27
C PHE A 97 -30.81 17.08 3.52
N LYS A 98 -30.95 17.74 4.67
CA LYS A 98 -32.12 18.57 5.00
C LYS A 98 -32.29 19.75 4.04
N GLU A 99 -31.20 20.40 3.65
CA GLU A 99 -31.17 21.45 2.62
C GLU A 99 -31.62 20.90 1.26
N SER A 100 -31.16 19.70 0.88
CA SER A 100 -31.53 19.04 -0.37
C SER A 100 -33.03 18.66 -0.45
N LEU A 101 -33.66 18.37 0.69
CA LEU A 101 -35.12 18.17 0.80
C LEU A 101 -35.89 19.49 0.67
N GLN A 102 -35.34 20.61 1.15
CA GLN A 102 -35.96 21.93 1.00
C GLN A 102 -35.88 22.47 -0.43
N ILE A 103 -34.84 22.09 -1.20
CA ILE A 103 -34.68 22.47 -2.62
C ILE A 103 -35.80 21.88 -3.51
N ARG A 104 -36.41 20.74 -3.16
CA ARG A 104 -37.55 20.18 -3.92
C ARG A 104 -38.86 20.93 -3.74
N SER A 105 -38.92 21.89 -2.81
CA SER A 105 -40.17 22.54 -2.39
C SER A 105 -40.28 24.02 -2.76
N ARG A 106 -39.29 24.63 -3.45
CA ARG A 106 -39.33 26.07 -3.79
C ARG A 106 -38.90 26.35 -5.23
N SER A 107 -39.79 27.04 -5.95
CA SER A 107 -39.58 27.62 -7.29
C SER A 107 -38.50 28.72 -7.27
N PRO A 108 -37.75 28.96 -8.36
CA PRO A 108 -36.53 29.77 -8.31
C PRO A 108 -36.83 31.25 -8.54
N VAL A 109 -36.78 32.06 -7.48
CA VAL A 109 -36.53 33.50 -7.56
C VAL A 109 -35.70 33.97 -6.35
N MET A 110 -34.69 34.80 -6.64
CA MET A 110 -33.87 35.64 -5.76
C MET A 110 -32.66 35.04 -5.04
N GLU A 111 -31.50 35.31 -5.65
CA GLU A 111 -30.37 36.08 -5.10
C GLU A 111 -30.06 35.93 -3.60
N TYR A 112 -28.90 35.29 -3.38
CA TYR A 112 -28.06 35.28 -2.19
C TYR A 112 -28.16 36.56 -1.33
N SER A 113 -28.81 36.44 -0.17
CA SER A 113 -28.44 37.25 0.99
C SER A 113 -28.34 36.33 2.20
N ALA A 114 -27.37 36.64 3.06
CA ALA A 114 -27.11 35.98 4.33
C ALA A 114 -28.41 35.70 5.09
N GLU A 115 -28.44 34.59 5.85
CA GLU A 115 -29.44 34.35 6.89
C GLU A 115 -29.74 35.68 7.60
N HIS A 116 -30.89 36.29 7.29
CA HIS A 116 -31.35 37.50 7.97
C HIS A 116 -31.70 37.06 9.39
N VAL A 117 -30.74 37.17 10.30
CA VAL A 117 -31.03 37.16 11.72
C VAL A 117 -31.84 38.42 11.98
N ILE A 118 -33.17 38.26 12.07
CA ILE A 118 -34.10 39.35 12.35
C ILE A 118 -33.82 39.82 13.78
N LEU A 119 -33.10 40.94 13.91
CA LEU A 119 -32.76 41.51 15.21
C LEU A 119 -33.91 42.38 15.72
N PRO A 120 -34.41 42.19 16.94
CA PRO A 120 -35.51 42.99 17.46
C PRO A 120 -35.03 44.40 17.86
N CYS A 121 -35.94 45.37 17.78
CA CYS A 121 -35.74 46.70 18.32
C CYS A 121 -35.82 46.68 19.87
N ASP A 122 -34.85 47.31 20.52
CA ASP A 122 -34.75 47.34 21.99
C ASP A 122 -35.77 48.26 22.66
N VAL A 123 -36.31 49.23 21.90
CA VAL A 123 -37.22 50.26 22.40
C VAL A 123 -38.70 49.88 22.20
N CYS A 124 -39.00 48.97 21.27
CA CYS A 124 -40.38 48.54 21.04
C CYS A 124 -40.95 47.83 22.27
N ILE A 125 -42.13 48.28 22.70
CA ILE A 125 -43.02 47.49 23.56
C ILE A 125 -43.70 46.44 22.67
N ASP A 126 -43.82 45.22 23.16
CA ASP A 126 -44.25 44.07 22.37
C ASP A 126 -45.54 44.32 21.54
N PRO A 127 -45.59 43.85 20.28
CA PRO A 127 -44.58 43.04 19.59
C PRO A 127 -43.36 43.86 19.12
N LYS A 128 -42.15 43.35 19.37
CA LYS A 128 -40.91 43.98 18.90
C LYS A 128 -40.81 43.96 17.38
N LYS A 129 -40.52 45.13 16.79
CA LYS A 129 -40.25 45.28 15.35
C LYS A 129 -38.79 44.96 15.04
N GLU A 130 -38.50 44.62 13.79
CA GLU A 130 -37.14 44.44 13.30
C GLU A 130 -36.32 45.74 13.40
N ALA A 131 -35.08 45.61 13.86
CA ALA A 131 -34.10 46.68 13.94
C ALA A 131 -33.55 46.98 12.55
N PHE A 132 -33.54 48.27 12.20
CA PHE A 132 -33.00 48.78 10.94
C PHE A 132 -31.55 49.25 11.08
N LYS A 133 -31.16 49.81 12.24
CA LYS A 133 -29.79 50.21 12.58
C LYS A 133 -29.52 50.02 14.07
N SER A 134 -28.26 49.79 14.42
CA SER A 134 -27.77 49.88 15.80
C SER A 134 -26.98 51.17 15.98
N CYS A 135 -27.12 51.81 17.14
CA CYS A 135 -26.39 53.01 17.49
C CYS A 135 -25.32 52.67 18.52
N LEU A 136 -24.06 53.00 18.23
CA LEU A 136 -22.94 52.73 19.13
C LEU A 136 -22.95 53.63 20.37
N ASP A 137 -23.43 54.87 20.24
CA ASP A 137 -23.51 55.82 21.35
C ASP A 137 -24.68 55.51 22.31
N CYS A 138 -25.78 54.98 21.80
CA CYS A 138 -26.93 54.58 22.62
C CYS A 138 -26.81 53.15 23.16
N GLY A 139 -25.93 52.31 22.59
CA GLY A 139 -25.84 50.89 22.92
C GLY A 139 -27.11 50.10 22.63
N MET A 140 -27.90 50.53 21.64
CA MET A 140 -29.22 49.94 21.33
C MET A 140 -29.46 49.81 19.82
N SER A 141 -30.35 48.89 19.46
CA SER A 141 -30.84 48.60 18.12
C SER A 141 -32.26 49.14 17.92
N PHE A 142 -32.48 49.86 16.83
CA PHE A 142 -33.70 50.63 16.58
C PHE A 142 -34.40 50.17 15.30
N CYS A 143 -35.70 49.96 15.36
CA CYS A 143 -36.55 49.90 14.17
C CYS A 143 -36.61 51.29 13.50
N GLU A 144 -37.10 51.36 12.26
CA GLU A 144 -37.13 52.61 11.50
C GLU A 144 -37.84 53.76 12.24
N ALA A 145 -38.93 53.47 12.95
CA ALA A 145 -39.66 54.46 13.74
C ALA A 145 -38.85 55.01 14.92
N HIS A 146 -38.16 54.15 15.67
CA HIS A 146 -37.34 54.60 16.81
C HIS A 146 -35.96 55.16 16.38
N LEU A 147 -35.60 54.98 15.12
CA LEU A 147 -34.43 55.61 14.52
C LEU A 147 -34.71 57.04 14.04
N GLU A 148 -35.97 57.42 13.83
CA GLU A 148 -36.36 58.75 13.33
C GLU A 148 -35.74 59.90 14.13
N PRO A 149 -35.69 59.89 15.48
CA PRO A 149 -35.04 60.95 16.26
C PRO A 149 -33.54 61.06 15.97
N HIS A 150 -32.86 59.96 15.62
CA HIS A 150 -31.45 59.96 15.22
C HIS A 150 -31.24 60.58 13.83
N LYS A 151 -32.29 60.68 13.02
CA LYS A 151 -32.24 61.32 11.70
C LYS A 151 -32.70 62.77 11.74
N THR A 152 -33.57 63.18 12.66
CA THR A 152 -34.20 64.51 12.66
C THR A 152 -33.75 65.43 13.79
N ALA A 153 -33.34 64.92 14.95
CA ALA A 153 -32.85 65.75 16.04
C ALA A 153 -31.35 66.07 15.90
N ALA A 154 -31.00 67.36 15.85
CA ALA A 154 -29.63 67.83 15.63
C ALA A 154 -28.58 67.28 16.61
N LYS A 155 -28.98 66.92 17.85
CA LYS A 155 -28.08 66.30 18.84
C LYS A 155 -27.83 64.82 18.54
N LEU A 156 -28.83 64.07 18.06
CA LEU A 156 -28.76 62.63 17.84
C LEU A 156 -28.23 62.27 16.43
N GLN A 157 -28.31 63.19 15.48
CA GLN A 157 -27.70 63.03 14.14
C GLN A 157 -26.18 62.79 14.17
N LYS A 158 -25.51 63.15 15.26
CA LYS A 158 -24.08 62.93 15.45
C LYS A 158 -23.73 61.53 15.92
N HIS A 159 -24.72 60.74 16.33
CA HIS A 159 -24.50 59.39 16.80
C HIS A 159 -24.06 58.46 15.64
N LYS A 160 -23.16 57.54 15.93
CA LYS A 160 -22.62 56.57 14.99
C LYS A 160 -23.57 55.39 14.84
N LEU A 161 -24.17 55.28 13.65
CA LEU A 161 -25.10 54.21 13.29
C LEU A 161 -24.41 53.15 12.42
N ILE A 162 -24.59 51.87 12.77
CA ILE A 162 -24.11 50.72 12.01
C ILE A 162 -25.28 49.83 11.60
N ASN A 163 -25.02 48.89 10.68
CA ASN A 163 -26.01 47.84 10.40
C ASN A 163 -26.31 47.03 11.68
N PRO A 164 -27.52 46.51 11.83
CA PRO A 164 -27.89 45.67 12.97
C PRO A 164 -26.89 44.53 13.14
N VAL A 165 -26.35 44.37 14.35
CA VAL A 165 -25.41 43.30 14.70
C VAL A 165 -25.95 42.53 15.90
N THR A 166 -25.72 41.22 15.91
CA THR A 166 -26.23 40.32 16.97
C THR A 166 -25.55 40.54 18.32
N ASN A 167 -24.31 41.01 18.32
CA ASN A 167 -23.52 41.27 19.52
C ASN A 167 -23.03 42.72 19.53
N LEU A 168 -23.94 43.66 19.78
CA LEU A 168 -23.60 45.09 19.82
C LEU A 168 -22.54 45.42 20.89
N ASP A 169 -22.53 44.65 21.99
CA ASP A 169 -21.54 44.77 23.07
C ASP A 169 -20.10 44.57 22.61
N ASN A 170 -19.86 43.83 21.52
CA ASN A 170 -18.51 43.67 20.97
C ASN A 170 -17.98 44.95 20.29
N TYR A 171 -18.89 45.87 19.93
CA TYR A 171 -18.56 47.16 19.31
C TYR A 171 -18.44 48.28 20.34
N ILE A 172 -18.70 47.99 21.63
CA ILE A 172 -18.69 48.95 22.73
C ILE A 172 -17.69 48.49 23.78
N CYS A 173 -16.76 49.38 24.14
CA CYS A 173 -15.75 49.10 25.14
C CYS A 173 -16.43 48.99 26.50
N GLN A 174 -16.35 47.81 27.12
CA GLN A 174 -17.00 47.53 28.39
C GLN A 174 -16.45 48.33 29.57
N LYS A 175 -15.24 48.90 29.46
CA LYS A 175 -14.63 49.75 30.50
C LYS A 175 -15.01 51.22 30.38
N HIS A 176 -15.20 51.70 29.16
CA HIS A 176 -15.35 53.13 28.86
C HIS A 176 -16.69 53.49 28.23
N GLU A 177 -17.55 52.50 27.96
CA GLU A 177 -18.89 52.63 27.35
C GLU A 177 -18.87 53.45 26.05
N ARG A 178 -17.83 53.21 25.23
CA ARG A 178 -17.57 53.95 23.98
C ARG A 178 -17.30 53.00 22.83
N ALA A 179 -17.57 53.46 21.61
CA ALA A 179 -17.28 52.70 20.40
C ALA A 179 -15.82 52.20 20.36
N VAL A 180 -15.68 50.94 19.99
CA VAL A 180 -14.40 50.30 19.72
C VAL A 180 -14.01 50.54 18.27
N GLU A 181 -12.89 51.23 18.05
CA GLU A 181 -12.47 51.72 16.73
C GLU A 181 -11.02 51.35 16.38
N LEU A 182 -10.25 50.93 17.39
CA LEU A 182 -8.84 50.60 17.26
C LEU A 182 -8.60 49.13 17.58
N TYR A 183 -7.53 48.58 17.03
CA TYR A 183 -7.03 47.25 17.31
C TYR A 183 -5.61 47.35 17.87
N CYS A 184 -5.40 46.81 19.07
CA CYS A 184 -4.07 46.69 19.66
C CYS A 184 -3.39 45.44 19.11
N LYS A 185 -2.30 45.60 18.34
CA LYS A 185 -1.53 44.50 17.75
C LYS A 185 -0.79 43.68 18.81
N ASP A 186 -0.34 44.33 19.88
CA ASP A 186 0.43 43.67 20.95
C ASP A 186 -0.45 42.73 21.80
N ASP A 187 -1.62 43.23 22.24
CA ASP A 187 -2.56 42.45 23.07
C ASP A 187 -3.60 41.67 22.26
N GLN A 188 -3.62 41.87 20.94
CA GLN A 188 -4.55 41.25 20.00
C GLN A 188 -6.03 41.44 20.33
N THR A 189 -6.41 42.66 20.70
CA THR A 189 -7.79 42.98 21.12
C THR A 189 -8.27 44.31 20.54
N CYS A 190 -9.58 44.43 20.34
CA CYS A 190 -10.20 45.66 19.89
C CYS A 190 -10.44 46.60 21.08
N VAL A 191 -10.06 47.87 20.93
CA VAL A 191 -10.06 48.87 22.01
C VAL A 191 -10.68 50.19 21.54
N CYS A 192 -11.22 50.98 22.48
CA CYS A 192 -11.63 52.37 22.19
C CYS A 192 -10.46 53.34 22.35
N LEU A 193 -10.64 54.60 21.93
CA LEU A 193 -9.59 55.63 22.02
C LEU A 193 -9.07 55.84 23.46
N PHE A 194 -9.92 55.81 24.48
CA PHE A 194 -9.48 55.99 25.88
C PHE A 194 -8.62 54.85 26.42
N CYS A 195 -8.77 53.65 25.88
CA CYS A 195 -7.91 52.52 26.25
C CYS A 195 -6.45 52.77 25.86
N THR A 196 -6.20 53.55 24.79
CA THR A 196 -4.83 53.85 24.33
C THR A 196 -4.14 54.91 25.18
N GLU A 197 -4.89 55.67 25.97
CA GLU A 197 -4.35 56.60 26.96
C GLU A 197 -4.13 55.95 28.34
N THR A 198 -4.66 54.75 28.54
CA THR A 198 -4.69 54.02 29.82
C THR A 198 -3.99 52.66 29.70
N ASP A 199 -4.76 51.56 29.66
CA ASP A 199 -4.26 50.18 29.75
C ASP A 199 -3.36 49.77 28.57
N HIS A 200 -3.54 50.40 27.41
CA HIS A 200 -2.78 50.13 26.17
C HIS A 200 -1.86 51.31 25.82
N LYS A 201 -1.43 52.09 26.82
CA LYS A 201 -0.57 53.25 26.58
C LYS A 201 0.80 52.83 26.07
N GLY A 202 1.13 53.31 24.87
CA GLY A 202 2.39 52.99 24.20
C GLY A 202 2.39 51.66 23.44
N HIS A 203 1.27 50.93 23.39
CA HIS A 203 1.12 49.76 22.55
C HIS A 203 0.88 50.16 21.08
N ASN A 204 1.21 49.26 20.17
CA ASN A 204 0.94 49.42 18.75
C ASN A 204 -0.56 49.25 18.47
N THR A 205 -1.25 50.38 18.30
CA THR A 205 -2.68 50.42 17.99
C THR A 205 -2.91 50.96 16.59
N VAL A 206 -3.69 50.24 15.78
CA VAL A 206 -4.08 50.62 14.42
C VAL A 206 -5.60 50.73 14.33
N LEU A 207 -6.12 51.29 13.23
CA LEU A 207 -7.56 51.28 12.98
C LEU A 207 -8.04 49.85 12.68
N ILE A 208 -9.23 49.49 13.15
CA ILE A 208 -9.82 48.16 12.91
C ILE A 208 -9.98 47.90 11.40
N GLU A 209 -10.32 48.92 10.63
CA GLU A 209 -10.47 48.83 9.18
C GLU A 209 -9.15 48.51 8.46
N GLU A 210 -8.03 49.00 8.99
CA GLU A 210 -6.68 48.73 8.48
C GLU A 210 -6.27 47.29 8.78
N GLU A 211 -6.35 46.87 10.05
CA GLU A 211 -6.07 45.48 10.46
C GLU A 211 -6.99 44.49 9.72
N SER A 212 -8.27 44.83 9.56
CA SER A 212 -9.21 43.99 8.80
C SER A 212 -8.78 43.82 7.35
N ARG A 213 -8.23 44.87 6.73
CA ARG A 213 -7.76 44.81 5.34
C ARG A 213 -6.55 43.89 5.21
N GLU A 214 -5.58 44.02 6.12
CA GLU A 214 -4.38 43.16 6.17
C GLU A 214 -4.78 41.69 6.34
N ARG A 215 -5.65 41.38 7.32
CA ARG A 215 -6.14 40.01 7.55
C ARG A 215 -6.91 39.44 6.36
N LYS A 216 -7.76 40.24 5.72
CA LYS A 216 -8.50 39.82 4.52
C LYS A 216 -7.54 39.54 3.35
N ALA A 217 -6.46 40.29 3.21
CA ALA A 217 -5.41 40.02 2.22
C ALA A 217 -4.70 38.68 2.51
N LEU A 218 -4.31 38.45 3.77
CA LEU A 218 -3.68 37.20 4.19
C LEU A 218 -4.57 35.97 3.96
N ILE A 219 -5.88 36.10 4.22
CA ILE A 219 -6.86 35.05 3.92
C ILE A 219 -6.87 34.76 2.42
N LYS A 220 -6.93 35.79 1.56
CA LYS A 220 -6.93 35.61 0.10
C LYS A 220 -5.65 34.91 -0.39
N GLU A 221 -4.50 35.34 0.09
CA GLU A 221 -3.20 34.71 -0.25
C GLU A 221 -3.17 33.24 0.16
N THR A 222 -3.57 32.95 1.40
CA THR A 222 -3.64 31.57 1.91
C THR A 222 -4.62 30.72 1.12
N GLN A 223 -5.77 31.29 0.75
CA GLN A 223 -6.79 30.63 -0.06
C GLN A 223 -6.26 30.31 -1.47
N THR A 224 -5.55 31.24 -2.12
CA THR A 224 -4.91 30.99 -3.42
C THR A 224 -3.87 29.88 -3.34
N ARG A 225 -3.03 29.87 -2.29
CA ARG A 225 -2.06 28.80 -2.08
C ARG A 225 -2.73 27.44 -1.91
N ILE A 226 -3.81 27.37 -1.13
CA ILE A 226 -4.59 26.13 -0.97
C ILE A 226 -5.20 25.69 -2.31
N GLN A 227 -5.78 26.62 -3.08
CA GLN A 227 -6.35 26.34 -4.40
C GLN A 227 -5.33 25.80 -5.40
N GLN A 228 -4.06 26.21 -5.30
CA GLN A 228 -2.97 25.67 -6.12
C GLN A 228 -2.52 24.28 -5.66
N MET A 229 -2.49 24.02 -4.35
CA MET A 229 -2.10 22.71 -3.83
C MET A 229 -3.11 21.60 -4.19
N ILE A 230 -4.40 21.92 -4.33
CA ILE A 230 -5.45 20.94 -4.66
C ILE A 230 -5.16 20.19 -5.97
N PRO A 231 -5.01 20.85 -7.14
CA PRO A 231 -4.72 20.16 -8.40
C PRO A 231 -3.39 19.42 -8.36
N GLU A 232 -2.35 19.95 -7.70
CA GLU A 232 -1.07 19.25 -7.52
C GLU A 232 -1.24 17.91 -6.77
N ARG A 233 -2.03 17.91 -5.68
CA ARG A 233 -2.31 16.66 -4.94
C ARG A 233 -3.21 15.71 -5.71
N MET A 234 -4.17 16.22 -6.49
CA MET A 234 -4.98 15.40 -7.39
C MET A 234 -4.13 14.72 -8.46
N GLN A 235 -3.19 15.45 -9.06
CA GLN A 235 -2.24 14.87 -10.03
C GLN A 235 -1.39 13.78 -9.40
N LYS A 236 -0.85 14.01 -8.19
CA LYS A 236 -0.02 13.01 -7.49
C LYS A 236 -0.80 11.74 -7.16
N ILE A 237 -2.11 11.84 -6.87
CA ILE A 237 -2.99 10.67 -6.70
C ILE A 237 -3.09 9.88 -8.01
N GLU A 238 -3.24 10.55 -9.14
CA GLU A 238 -3.32 9.88 -10.44
C GLU A 238 -2.01 9.20 -10.82
N ASP A 239 -0.87 9.85 -10.57
CA ASP A 239 0.47 9.26 -10.76
C ASP A 239 0.64 7.98 -9.92
N PHE A 240 0.16 7.99 -8.66
CA PHE A 240 0.22 6.82 -7.78
C PHE A 240 -0.68 5.68 -8.25
N LYS A 241 -1.88 5.98 -8.76
CA LYS A 241 -2.76 4.96 -9.35
C LYS A 241 -2.10 4.31 -10.57
N HIS A 242 -1.58 5.12 -11.49
CA HIS A 242 -0.90 4.61 -12.68
C HIS A 242 0.32 3.74 -12.30
N SER A 243 1.13 4.18 -11.33
CA SER A 243 2.27 3.39 -10.83
C SER A 243 1.83 2.06 -10.22
N ALA A 244 0.74 2.04 -9.44
CA ALA A 244 0.21 0.83 -8.84
C ALA A 244 -0.30 -0.16 -9.91
N ASP A 245 -1.02 0.34 -10.91
CA ASP A 245 -1.52 -0.48 -12.02
C ASP A 245 -0.38 -1.06 -12.87
N LEU A 246 0.65 -0.26 -13.16
CA LEU A 246 1.83 -0.72 -13.88
C LEU A 246 2.55 -1.85 -13.10
N LYS A 247 2.75 -1.67 -11.79
CA LYS A 247 3.34 -2.71 -10.94
C LYS A 247 2.53 -4.00 -10.94
N LYS A 248 1.19 -3.88 -10.87
CA LYS A 248 0.30 -5.03 -10.95
C LYS A 248 0.44 -5.76 -12.30
N GLN A 249 0.46 -5.04 -13.41
CA GLN A 249 0.64 -5.63 -14.74
C GLN A 249 1.99 -6.34 -14.90
N ILE A 250 3.08 -5.75 -14.37
CA ILE A 250 4.41 -6.38 -14.38
C ILE A 250 4.37 -7.69 -13.59
N ALA A 251 3.84 -7.67 -12.36
CA ALA A 251 3.75 -8.86 -11.52
C ALA A 251 2.87 -9.96 -12.15
N ASP A 252 1.73 -9.59 -12.74
CA ASP A 252 0.84 -10.53 -13.42
C ASP A 252 1.51 -11.16 -14.64
N LYS A 253 2.29 -10.37 -15.41
CA LYS A 253 3.06 -10.86 -16.55
C LYS A 253 4.18 -11.81 -16.12
N GLU A 254 4.97 -11.43 -15.11
CA GLU A 254 6.04 -12.27 -14.58
C GLU A 254 5.51 -13.60 -14.04
N LYS A 255 4.35 -13.56 -13.35
CA LYS A 255 3.65 -14.77 -12.91
C LYS A 255 3.20 -15.64 -14.09
N ALA A 256 2.65 -15.04 -15.14
CA ALA A 256 2.22 -15.76 -16.33
C ALA A 256 3.42 -16.41 -17.07
N ASP A 257 4.50 -15.66 -17.25
CA ASP A 257 5.73 -16.13 -17.89
C ASP A 257 6.39 -17.25 -17.07
N SER A 258 6.50 -17.09 -15.75
CA SER A 258 7.01 -18.12 -14.84
C SER A 258 6.14 -19.39 -14.89
N THR A 259 4.82 -19.25 -14.86
CA THR A 259 3.89 -20.38 -14.95
C THR A 259 4.03 -21.11 -16.28
N LYS A 260 4.26 -20.38 -17.38
CA LYS A 260 4.46 -20.96 -18.71
C LYS A 260 5.73 -21.80 -18.77
N VAL A 261 6.85 -21.31 -18.24
CA VAL A 261 8.11 -22.05 -18.20
C VAL A 261 8.00 -23.29 -17.31
N LEU A 262 7.46 -23.15 -16.10
CA LEU A 262 7.25 -24.28 -15.18
C LEU A 262 6.36 -25.37 -15.79
N ARG A 263 5.30 -24.97 -16.50
CA ARG A 263 4.43 -25.92 -17.19
C ARG A 263 5.16 -26.65 -18.33
N ALA A 264 5.98 -25.94 -19.10
CA ALA A 264 6.79 -26.56 -20.16
C ALA A 264 7.82 -27.56 -19.58
N LEU A 265 8.43 -27.23 -18.43
CA LEU A 265 9.36 -28.10 -17.72
C LEU A 265 8.66 -29.38 -17.23
N ILE A 266 7.51 -29.25 -16.55
CA ILE A 266 6.72 -30.40 -16.09
C ILE A 266 6.35 -31.30 -17.27
N HIS A 267 5.82 -30.73 -18.36
CA HIS A 267 5.45 -31.50 -19.54
C HIS A 267 6.63 -32.26 -20.15
N THR A 268 7.81 -31.64 -20.19
CA THR A 268 9.05 -32.27 -20.68
C THR A 268 9.49 -33.45 -19.79
N ILE A 269 9.41 -33.27 -18.47
CA ILE A 269 9.74 -34.31 -17.49
C ILE A 269 8.77 -35.49 -17.60
N GLU A 270 7.47 -35.24 -17.62
CA GLU A 270 6.43 -36.27 -17.74
C GLU A 270 6.56 -37.06 -19.05
N GLY A 271 6.81 -36.37 -20.17
CA GLY A 271 7.02 -37.00 -21.46
C GLY A 271 8.27 -37.88 -21.49
N ARG A 272 9.36 -37.45 -20.85
CA ARG A 272 10.60 -38.23 -20.72
C ARG A 272 10.42 -39.43 -19.79
N GLN A 273 9.74 -39.26 -18.67
CA GLN A 273 9.42 -40.34 -17.74
C GLN A 273 8.63 -41.45 -18.45
N THR A 274 7.60 -41.08 -19.21
CA THR A 274 6.78 -42.02 -19.98
C THR A 274 7.64 -42.81 -20.96
N ARG A 275 8.46 -42.11 -21.77
CA ARG A 275 9.34 -42.77 -22.74
C ARG A 275 10.37 -43.71 -22.09
N LEU A 276 10.93 -43.33 -20.93
CA LEU A 276 11.88 -44.18 -20.20
C LEU A 276 11.21 -45.47 -19.71
N LEU A 277 9.97 -45.37 -19.21
CA LEU A 277 9.21 -46.54 -18.77
C LEU A 277 8.90 -47.48 -19.94
N ASP A 278 8.49 -46.93 -21.08
CA ASP A 278 8.24 -47.72 -22.30
C ASP A 278 9.52 -48.44 -22.79
N GLU A 279 10.67 -47.74 -22.80
CA GLU A 279 11.96 -48.33 -23.17
C GLU A 279 12.39 -49.47 -22.25
N ILE A 280 12.16 -49.33 -20.93
CA ILE A 280 12.44 -50.38 -19.94
C ILE A 280 11.51 -51.57 -20.17
N GLU A 281 10.21 -51.33 -20.35
CA GLU A 281 9.22 -52.37 -20.56
C GLU A 281 9.49 -53.17 -21.84
N GLU A 282 9.84 -52.51 -22.95
CA GLU A 282 10.15 -53.20 -24.20
C GLU A 282 11.44 -54.02 -24.13
N LYS A 283 12.48 -53.52 -23.45
CA LYS A 283 13.70 -54.31 -23.19
C LYS A 283 13.41 -55.52 -22.32
N GLN A 284 12.66 -55.35 -21.24
CA GLN A 284 12.25 -56.45 -20.37
C GLN A 284 11.48 -57.51 -21.16
N LYS A 285 10.48 -57.11 -21.98
CA LYS A 285 9.73 -58.03 -22.84
C LYS A 285 10.63 -58.76 -23.83
N ALA A 286 11.63 -58.08 -24.40
CA ALA A 286 12.58 -58.71 -25.33
C ALA A 286 13.45 -59.77 -24.62
N GLU A 287 14.00 -59.45 -23.46
CA GLU A 287 14.76 -60.38 -22.61
C GLU A 287 13.91 -61.57 -22.17
N GLU A 288 12.66 -61.34 -21.76
CA GLU A 288 11.70 -62.41 -21.42
C GLU A 288 11.38 -63.31 -22.60
N ARG A 289 11.21 -62.75 -23.81
CA ARG A 289 11.00 -63.55 -25.04
C ARG A 289 12.22 -64.40 -25.35
N GLN A 290 13.43 -63.86 -25.19
CA GLN A 290 14.68 -64.60 -25.37
C GLN A 290 14.79 -65.74 -24.36
N ALA A 291 14.54 -65.47 -23.08
CA ALA A 291 14.54 -66.48 -22.02
C ALA A 291 13.52 -67.61 -22.30
N LYS A 292 12.27 -67.24 -22.67
CA LYS A 292 11.23 -68.22 -23.06
C LYS A 292 11.65 -69.05 -24.27
N GLY A 293 12.36 -68.47 -25.23
CA GLY A 293 12.90 -69.19 -26.39
C GLY A 293 13.95 -70.23 -25.99
N LEU A 294 14.89 -69.87 -25.12
CA LEU A 294 15.93 -70.76 -24.59
C LEU A 294 15.31 -71.90 -23.76
N ILE A 295 14.35 -71.59 -22.88
CA ILE A 295 13.63 -72.59 -22.08
C ILE A 295 12.95 -73.61 -23.00
N LYS A 296 12.21 -73.16 -24.02
CA LYS A 296 11.56 -74.07 -24.97
C LYS A 296 12.55 -74.95 -25.72
N ALA A 297 13.72 -74.41 -26.09
CA ALA A 297 14.77 -75.18 -26.75
C ALA A 297 15.32 -76.28 -25.82
N LEU A 298 15.59 -75.96 -24.55
CA LEU A 298 16.00 -76.91 -23.53
C LEU A 298 14.92 -77.97 -23.26
N GLU A 299 13.66 -77.58 -23.12
CA GLU A 299 12.54 -78.52 -22.93
C GLU A 299 12.39 -79.49 -24.11
N ASN A 300 12.58 -79.02 -25.35
CA ASN A 300 12.58 -79.87 -26.54
C ASN A 300 13.76 -80.85 -26.54
N GLU A 301 14.94 -80.40 -26.13
CA GLU A 301 16.15 -81.23 -26.04
C GLU A 301 15.99 -82.30 -24.97
N ILE A 302 15.48 -81.94 -23.79
CA ILE A 302 15.15 -82.88 -22.70
C ILE A 302 14.17 -83.95 -23.20
N ARG A 303 13.09 -83.57 -23.89
CA ARG A 303 12.14 -84.57 -24.43
C ARG A 303 12.78 -85.55 -25.42
N LYS A 304 13.67 -85.06 -26.28
CA LYS A 304 14.42 -85.93 -27.20
C LYS A 304 15.35 -86.88 -26.44
N LEU A 305 16.04 -86.39 -25.41
CA LEU A 305 16.90 -87.20 -24.56
C LEU A 305 16.10 -88.26 -23.80
N GLN A 306 14.96 -87.89 -23.21
CA GLN A 306 14.05 -88.82 -22.52
C GLN A 306 13.50 -89.92 -23.45
N SER A 307 13.15 -89.59 -24.69
CA SER A 307 12.71 -90.60 -25.68
C SER A 307 13.82 -91.59 -26.01
N LYS A 308 15.05 -91.11 -26.23
CA LYS A 308 16.21 -91.97 -26.50
C LYS A 308 16.57 -92.85 -25.31
N ASP A 309 16.42 -92.32 -24.10
CA ASP A 309 16.63 -93.08 -22.86
C ASP A 309 15.60 -94.22 -22.74
N ALA A 310 14.33 -93.95 -23.05
CA ALA A 310 13.29 -94.98 -23.11
C ALA A 310 13.56 -96.06 -24.18
N ASP A 311 14.01 -95.66 -25.38
CA ASP A 311 14.37 -96.61 -26.45
C ASP A 311 15.52 -97.54 -26.00
N LEU A 312 16.51 -97.00 -25.29
CA LEU A 312 17.61 -97.77 -24.70
C LEU A 312 17.13 -98.71 -23.59
N GLU A 313 16.22 -98.24 -22.74
CA GLU A 313 15.63 -99.04 -21.68
C GLU A 313 14.84 -100.23 -22.26
N GLU A 314 13.99 -100.00 -23.27
CA GLU A 314 13.24 -101.08 -23.95
C GLU A 314 14.16 -102.11 -24.61
N LEU A 315 15.19 -101.65 -25.33
CA LEU A 315 16.20 -102.53 -25.93
C LEU A 315 16.95 -103.36 -24.86
N SER A 316 17.30 -102.76 -23.71
CA SER A 316 18.01 -103.46 -22.64
C SER A 316 17.20 -104.58 -21.98
N HIS A 317 15.87 -104.48 -22.01
CA HIS A 317 14.94 -105.48 -21.48
C HIS A 317 14.50 -106.54 -22.52
N THR A 318 15.01 -106.47 -23.75
CA THR A 318 14.64 -107.41 -24.82
C THR A 318 15.31 -108.77 -24.61
N GLU A 319 14.52 -109.85 -24.49
CA GLU A 319 15.03 -111.23 -24.32
C GLU A 319 15.58 -111.85 -25.62
N ASP A 320 15.24 -111.28 -26.78
CA ASP A 320 15.75 -111.71 -28.09
C ASP A 320 17.13 -111.11 -28.39
N ASN A 321 18.16 -111.92 -28.16
CA ASN A 321 19.56 -111.57 -28.39
C ASN A 321 19.87 -111.17 -29.85
N LEU A 322 19.16 -111.70 -30.85
CA LEU A 322 19.38 -111.34 -32.25
C LEU A 322 18.82 -109.94 -32.54
N CYS A 323 17.63 -109.65 -32.03
CA CYS A 323 17.00 -108.33 -32.12
C CYS A 323 17.84 -107.25 -31.42
N PHE A 324 18.38 -107.55 -30.24
CA PHE A 324 19.27 -106.65 -29.49
C PHE A 324 20.52 -106.27 -30.30
N VAL A 325 21.25 -107.26 -30.83
CA VAL A 325 22.50 -107.02 -31.58
C VAL A 325 22.26 -106.25 -32.89
N ILE A 326 21.14 -106.48 -33.57
CA ILE A 326 20.81 -105.79 -34.83
C ILE A 326 20.43 -104.32 -34.57
N ASN A 327 19.65 -104.04 -33.52
CA ASN A 327 19.09 -102.72 -33.27
C ASN A 327 20.00 -101.80 -32.45
N LEU A 328 20.90 -102.35 -31.63
CA LEU A 328 21.81 -101.60 -30.76
C LEU A 328 22.67 -100.56 -31.53
N PRO A 329 23.32 -100.88 -32.67
CA PRO A 329 24.10 -99.89 -33.41
C PRO A 329 23.25 -98.72 -33.91
N SER A 330 22.01 -98.97 -34.36
CA SER A 330 21.10 -97.94 -34.86
C SER A 330 20.71 -96.95 -33.75
N VAL A 331 20.41 -97.47 -32.56
CA VAL A 331 20.03 -96.62 -31.42
C VAL A 331 21.23 -95.84 -30.89
N ILE A 332 22.41 -96.44 -30.77
CA ILE A 332 23.63 -95.73 -30.35
C ILE A 332 24.03 -94.64 -31.36
N LEU A 333 23.94 -94.90 -32.67
CA LEU A 333 24.20 -93.90 -33.71
C LEU A 333 23.22 -92.72 -33.65
N SER A 334 22.01 -92.94 -33.16
CA SER A 334 21.03 -91.87 -32.98
C SER A 334 21.38 -90.93 -31.81
N ILE A 335 22.27 -91.34 -30.89
CA ILE A 335 22.57 -90.63 -29.62
C ILE A 335 23.72 -89.61 -29.76
N LEU A 336 24.78 -89.87 -30.53
CA LEU A 336 25.97 -88.99 -30.63
C LEU A 336 26.01 -88.12 -31.91
N PRO A 337 26.40 -86.82 -31.84
CA PRO A 337 26.28 -85.83 -30.77
C PRO A 337 25.39 -84.64 -31.23
N HIS A 338 24.26 -84.40 -30.56
CA HIS A 338 23.45 -83.21 -30.79
C HIS A 338 23.01 -82.51 -29.49
N THR A 339 23.65 -82.80 -28.37
CA THR A 339 23.42 -81.99 -27.16
C THR A 339 24.14 -80.67 -27.34
N ASN A 340 23.39 -79.58 -27.39
CA ASN A 340 23.99 -78.25 -27.54
C ASN A 340 24.85 -77.95 -26.31
N ASP A 341 25.96 -77.24 -26.49
CA ASP A 341 26.75 -76.77 -25.37
C ASP A 341 26.06 -75.54 -24.74
N TRP A 342 25.47 -75.73 -23.56
CA TRP A 342 24.70 -74.71 -22.86
C TRP A 342 25.52 -73.93 -21.81
N THR A 343 26.81 -74.24 -21.61
CA THR A 343 27.58 -73.69 -20.48
C THR A 343 27.91 -72.19 -20.61
N ASP A 344 27.87 -71.63 -21.82
CA ASP A 344 28.25 -70.23 -22.09
C ASP A 344 27.06 -69.26 -22.31
N ILE A 345 25.81 -69.73 -22.23
CA ILE A 345 24.63 -68.89 -22.49
C ILE A 345 24.15 -68.22 -21.19
N ASN A 346 24.67 -67.03 -20.91
CA ASN A 346 24.22 -66.19 -19.79
C ASN A 346 23.42 -64.97 -20.28
N ILE A 347 22.20 -64.78 -19.75
CA ILE A 347 21.37 -63.60 -20.02
C ILE A 347 21.95 -62.43 -19.21
N LYS A 348 22.75 -61.58 -19.87
CA LYS A 348 23.47 -60.47 -19.22
C LYS A 348 22.49 -59.45 -18.61
N THR A 349 22.44 -59.38 -17.29
CA THR A 349 21.56 -58.47 -16.54
C THR A 349 22.15 -57.05 -16.39
N GLU A 350 23.47 -56.91 -16.58
CA GLU A 350 24.23 -55.67 -16.34
C GLU A 350 23.96 -54.55 -17.37
N GLU A 351 23.59 -54.89 -18.61
CA GLU A 351 23.31 -53.89 -19.67
C GLU A 351 22.08 -53.02 -19.36
N SER A 352 21.12 -53.51 -18.57
CA SER A 352 19.91 -52.77 -18.20
C SER A 352 20.22 -51.61 -17.23
N ARG A 353 21.11 -51.85 -16.26
CA ARG A 353 21.46 -50.89 -15.20
C ARG A 353 22.24 -49.69 -15.75
N GLU A 354 23.15 -49.94 -16.69
CA GLU A 354 23.96 -48.93 -17.35
C GLU A 354 23.15 -48.07 -18.34
N SER A 355 22.14 -48.68 -18.98
CA SER A 355 21.16 -47.95 -19.79
C SER A 355 20.32 -46.99 -18.94
N LEU A 356 19.88 -47.43 -17.77
CA LEU A 356 19.06 -46.64 -16.85
C LEU A 356 19.84 -45.44 -16.30
N ARG A 357 21.12 -45.64 -15.95
CA ARG A 357 22.02 -44.58 -15.47
C ARG A 357 22.28 -43.51 -16.54
N ARG A 358 22.50 -43.91 -17.80
CA ARG A 358 22.67 -42.95 -18.92
C ARG A 358 21.42 -42.12 -19.15
N ASN A 359 20.24 -42.72 -19.11
CA ASN A 359 18.97 -42.01 -19.27
C ASN A 359 18.71 -41.00 -18.14
N LEU A 360 19.06 -41.34 -16.89
CA LEU A 360 18.97 -40.41 -15.76
C LEU A 360 19.90 -39.20 -15.91
N LEU A 361 21.14 -39.41 -16.37
CA LEU A 361 22.08 -38.31 -16.63
C LEU A 361 21.60 -37.37 -17.74
N GLN A 362 21.05 -37.92 -18.81
CA GLN A 362 20.46 -37.12 -19.88
C GLN A 362 19.23 -36.33 -19.41
N LEU A 363 18.41 -36.89 -18.51
CA LEU A 363 17.29 -36.18 -17.89
C LEU A 363 17.79 -34.99 -17.08
N GLN A 364 18.84 -35.19 -16.26
CA GLN A 364 19.44 -34.15 -15.43
C GLN A 364 19.97 -32.99 -16.28
N GLU A 365 20.67 -33.28 -17.37
CA GLU A 365 21.21 -32.25 -18.28
C GLU A 365 20.10 -31.43 -18.96
N LEU A 366 19.00 -32.09 -19.34
CA LEU A 366 17.85 -31.44 -19.97
C LEU A 366 17.07 -30.55 -19.00
N VAL A 367 16.89 -31.00 -17.76
CA VAL A 367 16.26 -30.22 -16.67
C VAL A 367 17.08 -28.96 -16.39
N ASN A 368 18.42 -29.09 -16.30
CA ASN A 368 19.31 -27.94 -16.11
C ASN A 368 19.19 -26.94 -17.27
N LYS A 369 19.14 -27.43 -18.51
CA LYS A 369 18.97 -26.58 -19.70
C LYS A 369 17.63 -25.84 -19.76
N GLU A 370 16.55 -26.43 -19.25
CA GLU A 370 15.24 -25.76 -19.16
C GLU A 370 15.17 -24.79 -17.96
N LEU A 371 15.88 -25.06 -16.86
CA LEU A 371 16.04 -24.13 -15.73
C LEU A 371 16.74 -22.84 -16.16
N GLU A 372 17.75 -22.92 -17.04
CA GLU A 372 18.42 -21.75 -17.62
C GLU A 372 17.51 -20.86 -18.49
N LYS A 373 16.32 -21.36 -18.89
CA LYS A 373 15.33 -20.60 -19.67
C LYS A 373 14.27 -19.93 -18.80
N ILE A 374 14.28 -20.15 -17.49
CA ILE A 374 13.50 -19.33 -16.58
C ILE A 374 14.04 -17.90 -16.73
N PRO A 375 13.19 -16.90 -17.02
CA PRO A 375 13.64 -15.53 -17.15
C PRO A 375 14.15 -15.03 -15.78
N GLU A 376 15.43 -15.24 -15.51
CA GLU A 376 16.18 -14.34 -14.64
C GLU A 376 16.14 -12.96 -15.31
N ILE A 377 15.75 -11.93 -14.54
CA ILE A 377 15.89 -10.54 -15.02
C ILE A 377 17.36 -10.37 -15.36
N SER A 378 17.63 -10.23 -16.67
CA SER A 378 19.00 -10.24 -17.18
C SER A 378 19.82 -9.17 -16.44
N LEU A 379 21.08 -9.46 -16.16
CA LEU A 379 21.96 -8.50 -15.48
C LEU A 379 22.04 -7.17 -16.26
N ASP A 380 21.87 -7.21 -17.59
CA ASP A 380 21.74 -6.01 -18.43
C ASP A 380 20.47 -5.20 -18.14
N THR A 381 19.34 -5.87 -17.91
CA THR A 381 18.09 -5.24 -17.48
C THR A 381 18.25 -4.62 -16.11
N GLN A 382 18.84 -5.34 -15.15
CA GLN A 382 19.07 -4.82 -13.80
C GLN A 382 19.95 -3.56 -13.81
N LYS A 383 21.05 -3.62 -14.57
CA LYS A 383 21.95 -2.48 -14.80
C LYS A 383 21.20 -1.30 -15.40
N ALA A 384 20.50 -1.50 -16.51
CA ALA A 384 19.82 -0.43 -17.24
C ALA A 384 18.74 0.27 -16.38
N GLU A 385 17.93 -0.50 -15.67
CA GLU A 385 16.86 0.05 -14.83
C GLU A 385 17.40 0.83 -13.63
N ILE A 386 18.40 0.30 -12.92
CA ILE A 386 18.99 1.02 -11.78
C ILE A 386 19.79 2.24 -12.24
N GLN A 387 20.50 2.15 -13.37
CA GLN A 387 21.24 3.28 -13.94
C GLN A 387 20.28 4.45 -14.27
N GLN A 388 19.16 4.17 -14.91
CA GLN A 388 18.14 5.19 -15.19
C GLN A 388 17.59 5.81 -13.90
N LEU A 389 17.37 5.00 -12.86
CA LEU A 389 16.81 5.45 -11.59
C LEU A 389 17.79 6.30 -10.77
N LEU A 390 19.11 6.06 -10.89
CA LEU A 390 20.14 6.90 -10.26
C LEU A 390 20.15 8.34 -10.80
N GLU A 391 19.69 8.56 -12.03
CA GLU A 391 19.59 9.89 -12.64
C GLU A 391 18.33 10.67 -12.19
N THR A 392 17.46 10.05 -11.40
CA THR A 392 16.21 10.66 -10.94
C THR A 392 16.49 11.89 -10.08
N ARG A 393 15.85 13.02 -10.38
CA ARG A 393 15.98 14.25 -9.59
C ARG A 393 15.21 14.14 -8.28
N LEU A 394 15.78 14.71 -7.22
CA LEU A 394 15.11 14.83 -5.92
C LEU A 394 13.92 15.79 -6.00
N VAL A 395 12.73 15.32 -5.61
CA VAL A 395 11.51 16.13 -5.51
C VAL A 395 11.08 16.22 -4.04
N GLU A 396 10.74 17.42 -3.57
CA GLU A 396 10.31 17.63 -2.19
C GLU A 396 9.12 16.74 -1.80
N GLY A 397 9.22 16.08 -0.64
CA GLY A 397 8.20 15.19 -0.13
C GLY A 397 8.31 13.74 -0.60
N ASP A 398 9.17 13.43 -1.56
CA ASP A 398 9.42 12.05 -1.97
C ASP A 398 10.21 11.28 -0.89
N THR A 399 10.07 9.95 -0.91
CA THR A 399 10.82 9.03 -0.07
C THR A 399 11.92 8.35 -0.88
N TRP A 400 13.14 8.41 -0.36
CA TRP A 400 14.35 7.83 -0.93
C TRP A 400 14.98 6.87 0.08
N TYR A 401 15.79 5.93 -0.40
CA TYR A 401 16.38 4.88 0.43
C TYR A 401 17.90 4.96 0.37
N LEU A 402 18.54 4.71 1.51
CA LEU A 402 19.99 4.54 1.58
C LEU A 402 20.32 3.06 1.37
N VAL A 403 21.28 2.81 0.49
CA VAL A 403 21.90 1.51 0.29
C VAL A 403 23.37 1.63 0.64
N ASP A 404 23.90 0.70 1.43
CA ASP A 404 25.32 0.67 1.77
C ASP A 404 26.21 0.68 0.52
N SER A 405 27.24 1.54 0.51
CA SER A 405 28.11 1.73 -0.65
C SER A 405 28.98 0.51 -0.96
N HIS A 406 29.35 -0.29 0.05
CA HIS A 406 30.13 -1.50 -0.15
C HIS A 406 29.29 -2.56 -0.86
N TRP A 407 28.08 -2.81 -0.35
CA TRP A 407 27.12 -3.71 -1.00
C TRP A 407 26.84 -3.25 -2.44
N PHE A 408 26.56 -1.97 -2.64
CA PHE A 408 26.23 -1.43 -3.96
C PHE A 408 27.41 -1.53 -4.94
N THR A 409 28.64 -1.35 -4.45
CA THR A 409 29.85 -1.51 -5.27
C THR A 409 30.06 -2.96 -5.68
N GLN A 410 29.78 -3.91 -4.80
CA GLN A 410 29.83 -5.34 -5.14
C GLN A 410 28.76 -5.71 -6.18
N TRP A 411 27.54 -5.18 -6.02
CA TRP A 411 26.48 -5.32 -7.02
C TRP A 411 26.89 -4.75 -8.39
N LYS A 412 27.52 -3.57 -8.44
CA LYS A 412 28.01 -2.97 -9.69
C LYS A 412 28.98 -3.90 -10.43
N LYS A 413 29.90 -4.54 -9.72
CA LYS A 413 30.83 -5.53 -10.30
C LYS A 413 30.09 -6.73 -10.86
N TYR A 414 29.14 -7.27 -10.09
CA TYR A 414 28.35 -8.43 -10.48
C TYR A 414 27.52 -8.19 -11.75
N VAL A 415 26.94 -7.01 -11.92
CA VAL A 415 26.12 -6.69 -13.12
C VAL A 415 26.94 -6.13 -14.29
N GLY A 416 28.24 -5.92 -14.12
CA GLY A 416 29.08 -5.26 -15.13
C GLY A 416 28.70 -3.79 -15.36
N PHE A 417 28.46 -3.05 -14.27
CA PHE A 417 27.94 -1.68 -14.32
C PHE A 417 28.91 -0.72 -15.00
N GLU A 418 30.19 -0.78 -14.65
CA GLU A 418 31.25 0.01 -15.30
C GLU A 418 31.91 -0.79 -16.43
N SER A 419 32.55 -0.11 -17.39
CA SER A 419 33.24 -0.78 -18.51
C SER A 419 34.37 -1.72 -18.05
N GLN A 420 34.92 -1.45 -16.87
CA GLN A 420 35.98 -2.21 -16.22
C GLN A 420 35.44 -3.49 -15.56
N ASP A 421 34.14 -3.56 -15.27
CA ASP A 421 33.49 -4.65 -14.53
C ASP A 421 32.95 -5.75 -15.45
N ILE A 422 33.05 -5.59 -16.78
CA ILE A 422 32.47 -6.53 -17.76
C ILE A 422 33.04 -7.94 -17.59
N GLU A 423 34.31 -8.06 -17.19
CA GLU A 423 34.99 -9.34 -16.97
C GLU A 423 34.45 -10.11 -15.75
N HIS A 424 33.78 -9.42 -14.82
CA HIS A 424 33.23 -9.99 -13.59
C HIS A 424 31.70 -10.21 -13.65
N LYS A 425 31.08 -9.88 -14.79
CA LYS A 425 29.63 -9.95 -14.94
C LYS A 425 29.12 -11.38 -14.78
N GLY A 426 28.21 -11.58 -13.83
CA GLY A 426 27.59 -12.88 -13.53
C GLY A 426 28.48 -13.86 -12.76
N ASP A 427 29.69 -13.46 -12.38
CA ASP A 427 30.58 -14.27 -11.57
C ASP A 427 30.03 -14.42 -10.13
N ARG A 428 29.98 -15.68 -9.65
CA ARG A 428 29.44 -16.00 -8.32
C ARG A 428 30.26 -15.41 -7.19
N ASP A 429 31.57 -15.22 -7.39
CA ASP A 429 32.44 -14.62 -6.37
C ASP A 429 32.10 -13.14 -6.10
N PHE A 430 31.44 -12.50 -7.06
CA PHE A 430 30.99 -11.11 -6.97
C PHE A 430 29.51 -10.98 -6.64
N TYR A 431 28.78 -12.09 -6.47
CA TYR A 431 27.36 -12.05 -6.10
C TYR A 431 27.18 -11.29 -4.78
N PRO A 432 26.41 -10.19 -4.76
CA PRO A 432 26.35 -9.30 -3.60
C PRO A 432 25.53 -9.86 -2.44
N GLY A 433 24.76 -10.94 -2.64
CA GLY A 433 23.83 -11.46 -1.65
C GLY A 433 22.69 -10.47 -1.33
N PRO A 434 21.92 -10.72 -0.25
CA PRO A 434 20.88 -9.81 0.21
C PRO A 434 21.41 -8.42 0.52
N VAL A 435 20.60 -7.38 0.27
CA VAL A 435 20.98 -6.00 0.57
C VAL A 435 21.29 -5.86 2.06
N ASP A 436 22.54 -5.55 2.38
CA ASP A 436 23.03 -5.39 3.75
C ASP A 436 23.38 -3.93 4.04
N ASN A 437 22.61 -3.29 4.93
CA ASN A 437 22.83 -1.92 5.37
C ASN A 437 23.53 -1.82 6.73
N SER A 438 24.10 -2.91 7.25
CA SER A 438 24.78 -2.95 8.55
C SER A 438 25.87 -1.88 8.68
N GLY A 439 26.60 -1.60 7.59
CA GLY A 439 27.62 -0.55 7.52
C GLY A 439 27.10 0.85 7.88
N LEU A 440 25.81 1.11 7.66
CA LEU A 440 25.13 2.38 7.92
C LEU A 440 24.56 2.50 9.34
N LEU A 441 24.42 1.40 10.08
CA LEU A 441 23.66 1.32 11.33
C LEU A 441 24.59 1.33 12.56
N LYS A 442 24.14 1.89 13.68
CA LYS A 442 24.93 1.92 14.92
C LYS A 442 25.01 0.51 15.51
N ASP A 443 26.19 0.14 16.02
CA ASP A 443 26.42 -1.18 16.64
C ASP A 443 25.52 -1.44 17.86
N THR A 444 25.04 -0.37 18.50
CA THR A 444 24.20 -0.41 19.70
C THR A 444 22.70 -0.40 19.41
N ASP A 445 22.28 0.00 18.20
CA ASP A 445 20.90 0.02 17.76
C ASP A 445 20.83 -0.12 16.24
N SER A 446 20.40 -1.30 15.78
CA SER A 446 20.21 -1.64 14.36
C SER A 446 19.12 -0.82 13.65
N HIS A 447 18.41 0.06 14.36
CA HIS A 447 17.44 0.98 13.79
C HIS A 447 17.96 2.43 13.69
N ALA A 448 19.10 2.74 14.33
CA ALA A 448 19.72 4.07 14.30
C ALA A 448 20.86 4.11 13.28
N ILE A 449 20.94 5.17 12.47
CA ILE A 449 22.06 5.34 11.53
C ILE A 449 23.28 5.98 12.19
N LYS A 450 24.47 5.64 11.71
CA LYS A 450 25.72 6.29 12.12
C LYS A 450 25.69 7.78 11.81
N ASP A 451 26.40 8.54 12.63
CA ASP A 451 26.53 9.98 12.44
C ASP A 451 27.57 10.27 11.33
N ASN A 452 27.47 11.43 10.68
CA ASN A 452 28.41 11.90 9.63
C ASN A 452 28.54 11.02 8.37
N LEU A 453 27.47 10.31 7.98
CA LEU A 453 27.44 9.55 6.73
C LEU A 453 27.49 10.49 5.51
N VAL A 454 28.39 10.18 4.58
CA VAL A 454 28.61 10.93 3.33
C VAL A 454 28.06 10.14 2.14
N ILE A 455 27.28 10.83 1.29
CA ILE A 455 26.72 10.27 0.04
C ILE A 455 27.85 9.80 -0.89
N GLU A 456 27.61 8.71 -1.62
CA GLU A 456 28.55 8.00 -2.53
C GLU A 456 29.77 7.37 -1.85
N GLN A 457 30.21 7.89 -0.70
CA GLN A 457 31.28 7.28 0.09
C GLN A 457 30.75 6.16 0.99
N HIS A 458 29.66 6.40 1.73
CA HIS A 458 29.09 5.45 2.68
C HIS A 458 27.78 4.84 2.19
N TYR A 459 26.98 5.60 1.46
CA TYR A 459 25.70 5.13 0.96
C TYR A 459 25.39 5.69 -0.43
N VAL A 460 24.61 4.94 -1.18
CA VAL A 460 23.99 5.36 -2.44
C VAL A 460 22.53 5.66 -2.18
N LEU A 461 22.02 6.71 -2.82
CA LEU A 461 20.61 7.09 -2.77
C LEU A 461 19.86 6.45 -3.93
N LEU A 462 18.75 5.79 -3.61
CA LEU A 462 17.82 5.28 -4.61
C LEU A 462 16.41 5.82 -4.40
N PRO A 463 15.68 6.14 -5.49
CA PRO A 463 14.26 6.41 -5.39
C PRO A 463 13.52 5.14 -4.94
N THR A 464 12.29 5.31 -4.47
CA THR A 464 11.45 4.20 -3.99
C THR A 464 11.37 3.04 -4.99
N GLU A 465 11.32 3.34 -6.30
CA GLU A 465 11.30 2.32 -7.34
C GLU A 465 12.59 1.50 -7.40
N GLY A 466 13.76 2.15 -7.36
CA GLY A 466 15.05 1.46 -7.42
C GLY A 466 15.28 0.57 -6.20
N TRP A 467 14.88 1.05 -5.02
CA TRP A 467 14.90 0.25 -3.80
C TRP A 467 14.05 -1.02 -3.92
N LEU A 468 12.80 -0.88 -4.35
CA LEU A 468 11.88 -2.02 -4.50
C LEU A 468 12.42 -3.08 -5.48
N LYS A 469 13.06 -2.65 -6.57
CA LYS A 469 13.71 -3.55 -7.53
C LYS A 469 14.86 -4.34 -6.89
N LEU A 470 15.79 -3.69 -6.20
CA LEU A 470 16.89 -4.38 -5.52
C LEU A 470 16.40 -5.40 -4.49
N ILE A 471 15.37 -5.04 -3.70
CA ILE A 471 14.79 -5.97 -2.73
C ILE A 471 14.07 -7.14 -3.42
N SER A 472 13.43 -6.90 -4.56
CA SER A 472 12.80 -7.98 -5.34
C SER A 472 13.83 -8.96 -5.91
N TRP A 473 15.02 -8.48 -6.28
CA TRP A 473 16.05 -9.32 -6.91
C TRP A 473 16.97 -10.03 -5.92
N TYR A 474 17.32 -9.35 -4.83
CA TYR A 474 18.35 -9.83 -3.89
C TYR A 474 17.81 -10.07 -2.47
N GLY A 475 16.65 -9.52 -2.12
CA GLY A 475 16.14 -9.54 -0.75
C GLY A 475 16.85 -8.54 0.18
N LEU A 476 16.43 -8.51 1.44
CA LEU A 476 17.03 -7.70 2.50
C LEU A 476 17.69 -8.63 3.52
N ALA A 477 18.86 -8.23 4.05
CA ALA A 477 19.54 -8.99 5.10
C ALA A 477 18.63 -9.23 6.32
N GLU A 478 18.75 -10.41 6.92
CA GLU A 478 17.85 -10.89 7.96
C GLU A 478 17.80 -9.92 9.17
N GLY A 479 16.57 -9.61 9.61
CA GLY A 479 16.35 -8.72 10.75
C GLY A 479 16.52 -7.22 10.49
N GLN A 480 16.92 -6.80 9.28
CA GLN A 480 17.03 -5.39 8.92
C GLN A 480 15.70 -4.78 8.46
N LYS A 481 15.62 -3.44 8.50
CA LYS A 481 14.52 -2.65 7.94
C LYS A 481 15.04 -1.67 6.88
N PRO A 482 14.20 -1.26 5.91
CA PRO A 482 14.59 -0.25 4.92
C PRO A 482 15.02 1.07 5.57
N VAL A 483 16.13 1.64 5.11
CA VAL A 483 16.65 2.93 5.58
C VAL A 483 16.02 4.08 4.78
N ALA A 484 14.71 4.29 4.96
CA ALA A 484 13.93 5.29 4.24
C ALA A 484 14.15 6.72 4.76
N ARG A 485 14.26 7.71 3.87
CA ARG A 485 14.47 9.14 4.18
C ARG A 485 13.63 10.05 3.28
N TYR A 486 13.23 11.19 3.83
CA TYR A 486 12.43 12.19 3.13
C TYR A 486 13.30 13.23 2.44
N VAL A 487 12.87 13.66 1.26
CA VAL A 487 13.44 14.80 0.55
C VAL A 487 12.81 16.09 1.07
N VAL A 488 13.63 17.08 1.41
CA VAL A 488 13.20 18.42 1.86
C VAL A 488 13.85 19.51 1.01
N LEU A 489 13.17 20.66 0.88
CA LEU A 489 13.81 21.86 0.36
C LEU A 489 14.75 22.46 1.41
N HIS A 490 15.98 22.74 1.00
CA HIS A 490 17.00 23.33 1.86
C HIS A 490 17.60 24.58 1.21
N GLY A 491 17.80 25.64 2.00
CA GLY A 491 18.34 26.93 1.55
C GLY A 491 17.30 28.05 1.53
N PHE A 492 17.72 29.26 1.88
CA PHE A 492 16.84 30.44 1.95
C PHE A 492 16.75 31.22 0.64
N ILE A 493 17.83 31.25 -0.14
CA ILE A 493 17.96 32.04 -1.38
C ILE A 493 17.93 31.12 -2.60
N ASN A 494 18.78 30.07 -2.61
CA ASN A 494 18.77 29.02 -3.62
C ASN A 494 18.25 27.73 -2.97
N LYS A 495 16.95 27.46 -3.13
CA LYS A 495 16.34 26.24 -2.58
C LYS A 495 16.78 25.02 -3.40
N VAL A 496 17.42 24.05 -2.74
CA VAL A 496 17.86 22.79 -3.35
C VAL A 496 17.26 21.64 -2.55
N CYS A 497 16.74 20.62 -3.24
CA CYS A 497 16.25 19.41 -2.60
C CYS A 497 17.42 18.61 -2.00
N LYS A 498 17.29 18.18 -0.73
CA LYS A 498 18.25 17.31 -0.05
C LYS A 498 17.51 16.17 0.68
N VAL A 499 18.13 15.00 0.76
CA VAL A 499 17.65 13.90 1.60
C VAL A 499 18.03 14.14 3.05
N VAL A 500 17.05 14.12 3.95
CA VAL A 500 17.29 14.30 5.39
C VAL A 500 17.96 13.04 5.94
N VAL A 501 19.21 13.13 6.39
CA VAL A 501 19.95 12.01 7.00
C VAL A 501 20.17 12.17 8.51
N TYR A 502 19.52 13.15 9.15
CA TYR A 502 19.55 13.34 10.61
C TYR A 502 18.15 13.23 11.22
N PRO A 503 18.02 12.89 12.52
CA PRO A 503 16.74 12.95 13.21
C PRO A 503 16.14 14.35 13.06
N ARG A 504 14.82 14.43 12.85
CA ARG A 504 14.02 15.66 12.61
C ARG A 504 14.27 16.83 13.59
N TRP A 505 14.99 16.59 14.67
CA TRP A 505 15.21 17.49 15.80
C TRP A 505 16.56 18.21 15.70
N TRP A 506 17.41 17.82 14.76
CA TRP A 506 18.68 18.49 14.50
C TRP A 506 18.51 19.45 13.33
N ASN A 507 18.14 20.69 13.67
CA ASN A 507 18.07 21.81 12.76
C ASN A 507 19.34 22.66 12.98
N PRO A 508 20.35 22.64 12.09
CA PRO A 508 21.60 23.38 12.31
C PRO A 508 21.45 24.89 12.17
N CYS A 509 20.25 25.39 11.83
CA CYS A 509 20.00 26.81 11.59
C CYS A 509 19.61 27.61 12.85
N ILE A 510 19.81 27.08 14.06
CA ILE A 510 19.61 27.81 15.32
C ILE A 510 20.90 27.74 16.15
N THR A 511 22.00 28.22 15.60
CA THR A 511 23.15 28.74 16.36
C THR A 511 24.02 29.55 15.40
N GLN A 512 23.63 30.80 15.16
CA GLN A 512 24.50 31.98 15.14
C GLN A 512 23.64 33.23 15.10
#